data_AF-A0A843BZE8-F1
#
_entry.id   AF-A0A843BZE8-F1
#
_cell.length_a   1.000
_cell.length_b   1.000
_cell.length_c   1.000
_cell.angle_alpha   90.00
_cell.angle_beta   90.00
_cell.angle_gamma   90.00
#
_symmetry.space_group_name_H-M   'P 1'
#
loop_
_entity.id
_entity.type
_entity.pdbx_description
1 polymer ?
#
loop_
_entity_poly.entity_id
_entity_poly.type
_entity_poly.pdbx_seq_one_letter_code
_entity_poly.pdbx_strand_id
1 'polypeptide(L)'
;MTPKKRKTSQTRRRHGTWFVVGQVLIILGAALIIAAGIIDAVYGFQDNDYWSSYTFGLLHPIVGLVIAIIVAIVILWLAIDKRAYYGLNLYLYAVIIIILACLAGNVGALVCIIGALVIIFYRISRSP
;
A
#
# COMPACT_ATOMS: atom_id res chain seq x y z
N MET A 1 -5.43 1.34 49.32
CA MET A 1 -5.89 1.80 47.98
C MET A 1 -4.74 2.50 47.28
N THR A 2 -4.10 1.86 46.32
CA THR A 2 -3.09 2.50 45.45
C THR A 2 -3.79 2.99 44.18
N PRO A 3 -3.52 4.22 43.72
CA PRO A 3 -4.18 4.73 42.53
C PRO A 3 -3.67 3.96 41.31
N LYS A 4 -4.58 3.22 40.66
CA LYS A 4 -4.35 2.64 39.32
C LYS A 4 -3.97 3.79 38.40
N LYS A 5 -2.70 3.82 37.96
CA LYS A 5 -2.24 4.67 36.86
C LYS A 5 -3.17 4.41 35.66
N ARG A 6 -4.09 5.33 35.38
CA ARG A 6 -4.80 5.37 34.10
C ARG A 6 -3.70 5.48 33.04
N LYS A 7 -3.49 4.41 32.27
CA LYS A 7 -2.79 4.50 30.99
C LYS A 7 -3.69 5.35 30.10
N THR A 8 -3.58 6.67 30.20
CA THR A 8 -4.05 7.58 29.18
C THR A 8 -3.34 7.16 27.90
N SER A 9 -4.11 6.55 27.01
CA SER A 9 -3.78 6.29 25.62
C SER A 9 -3.48 7.64 24.94
N GLN A 10 -2.31 8.20 25.21
CA GLN A 10 -1.82 9.45 24.66
C GLN A 10 -0.99 9.21 23.40
N THR A 11 -1.27 8.13 22.66
CA THR A 11 -0.62 7.81 21.39
C THR A 11 -1.42 8.29 20.17
N ARG A 12 -2.50 9.06 20.36
CA ARG A 12 -3.47 9.32 19.29
C ARG A 12 -3.32 10.65 18.53
N ARG A 13 -2.20 11.36 18.65
CA ARG A 13 -1.97 12.63 17.91
C ARG A 13 -0.51 12.84 17.49
N ARG A 14 0.10 11.90 16.76
CA ARG A 14 1.43 12.13 16.15
C ARG A 14 1.45 12.22 14.63
N HIS A 15 0.34 11.93 13.96
CA HIS A 15 0.25 11.96 12.51
C HIS A 15 -0.84 12.93 12.07
N GLY A 16 -0.47 13.89 11.22
CA GLY A 16 -1.34 14.93 10.69
C GLY A 16 -2.25 14.38 9.59
N THR A 17 -3.28 15.14 9.21
CA THR A 17 -4.30 14.74 8.23
C THR A 17 -3.71 14.19 6.93
N TRP A 18 -2.63 14.80 6.44
CA TRP A 18 -1.91 14.38 5.22
C TRP A 18 -1.34 12.97 5.25
N PHE A 19 -0.91 12.52 6.42
CA PHE A 19 -0.44 11.17 6.60
C PHE A 19 -1.59 10.16 6.51
N VAL A 20 -2.74 10.49 7.09
CA VAL A 20 -3.94 9.64 7.02
C VAL A 20 -4.40 9.53 5.57
N VAL A 21 -4.35 10.64 4.83
CA VAL A 21 -4.63 10.67 3.38
C VAL A 21 -3.68 9.71 2.64
N GLY A 22 -2.38 9.77 2.91
CA GLY A 22 -1.41 8.85 2.30
C GLY A 22 -1.69 7.37 2.60
N GLN A 23 -2.05 7.04 3.85
CA GLN A 23 -2.45 5.67 4.22
C GLN A 23 -3.73 5.21 3.50
N VAL A 24 -4.75 6.07 3.43
CA VAL A 24 -6.00 5.77 2.73
C VAL A 24 -5.75 5.53 1.24
N LEU A 25 -4.88 6.34 0.61
CA LEU A 25 -4.47 6.14 -0.79
C LEU A 25 -3.79 4.79 -0.99
N ILE A 26 -2.89 4.38 -0.10
CA ILE A 26 -2.24 3.05 -0.17
C ILE A 26 -3.27 1.92 -0.07
N ILE A 27 -4.21 2.02 0.87
CA ILE A 27 -5.25 1.00 1.05
C ILE A 27 -6.16 0.92 -0.19
N LEU A 28 -6.58 2.08 -0.73
CA LEU A 28 -7.38 2.15 -1.95
C LEU A 28 -6.61 1.59 -3.15
N GLY A 29 -5.33 1.92 -3.30
CA GLY A 29 -4.48 1.37 -4.36
C GLY A 29 -4.34 -0.15 -4.27
N ALA A 30 -4.13 -0.70 -3.07
CA ALA A 30 -4.08 -2.14 -2.85
C ALA A 30 -5.41 -2.83 -3.18
N ALA A 31 -6.53 -2.22 -2.81
CA ALA A 31 -7.86 -2.73 -3.18
C ALA A 31 -8.07 -2.71 -4.70
N LEU A 32 -7.60 -1.68 -5.40
CA LEU A 32 -7.64 -1.60 -6.86
C LEU A 32 -6.74 -2.64 -7.53
N ILE A 33 -5.58 -3.00 -6.94
CA ILE A 33 -4.74 -4.11 -7.41
C ILE A 33 -5.53 -5.42 -7.40
N ILE A 34 -6.19 -5.70 -6.27
CA ILE A 34 -6.98 -6.93 -6.12
C ILE A 34 -8.18 -6.92 -7.08
N ALA A 35 -8.90 -5.80 -7.17
CA ALA A 35 -10.07 -5.68 -8.05
C ALA A 35 -9.69 -5.87 -9.53
N ALA A 36 -8.61 -5.25 -9.99
CA ALA A 36 -8.11 -5.43 -11.34
C ALA A 36 -7.71 -6.89 -11.62
N GLY A 37 -7.07 -7.56 -10.66
CA GLY A 37 -6.72 -8.97 -10.80
C GLY A 37 -7.96 -9.89 -10.86
N ILE A 38 -8.99 -9.61 -10.07
CA ILE A 38 -10.26 -10.38 -10.13
C ILE A 38 -10.95 -10.17 -11.48
N ILE A 39 -10.99 -8.94 -11.98
CA ILE A 39 -11.57 -8.62 -13.29
C ILE A 39 -10.82 -9.40 -14.38
N ASP A 40 -9.49 -9.36 -14.40
CA ASP A 40 -8.67 -10.10 -15.36
C ASP A 40 -8.91 -11.62 -15.30
N ALA A 41 -9.12 -12.17 -14.10
CA ALA A 41 -9.45 -13.58 -13.91
C ALA A 41 -10.88 -13.95 -14.38
N VAL A 42 -11.85 -13.06 -14.19
CA VAL A 42 -13.28 -13.30 -14.47
C VAL A 42 -13.62 -13.10 -15.95
N TYR A 43 -13.09 -12.05 -16.58
CA TYR A 43 -13.33 -11.78 -18.00
C TYR A 43 -12.52 -12.70 -18.93
N GLY A 44 -11.63 -13.53 -18.36
CA GLY A 44 -10.71 -14.38 -19.10
C GLY A 44 -9.72 -13.53 -19.90
N PHE A 45 -8.66 -14.17 -20.40
CA PHE A 45 -7.72 -13.54 -21.34
C PHE A 45 -8.37 -13.29 -22.73
N GLN A 46 -9.66 -12.94 -22.77
CA GLN A 46 -10.35 -12.52 -23.97
C GLN A 46 -10.01 -11.06 -24.23
N ASP A 47 -9.16 -10.91 -25.25
CA ASP A 47 -8.74 -9.67 -25.89
C ASP A 47 -7.80 -8.79 -25.03
N ASN A 48 -6.58 -8.64 -25.55
CA ASN A 48 -5.38 -8.00 -24.99
C ASN A 48 -5.50 -6.51 -24.61
N ASP A 49 -6.71 -5.96 -24.46
CA ASP A 49 -6.92 -4.51 -24.37
C ASP A 49 -7.28 -4.01 -22.96
N TYR A 50 -7.44 -4.89 -21.96
CA TYR A 50 -7.84 -4.45 -20.62
C TYR A 50 -6.68 -4.37 -19.63
N TRP A 51 -6.06 -3.18 -19.54
CA TRP A 51 -5.45 -2.60 -18.32
C TRP A 51 -4.40 -3.44 -17.55
N SER A 52 -3.99 -4.61 -18.06
CA SER A 52 -3.15 -5.60 -17.39
C SER A 52 -1.71 -5.52 -17.90
N SER A 53 -1.10 -4.34 -17.74
CA SER A 53 0.34 -4.17 -17.93
C SER A 53 1.10 -4.80 -16.75
N TYR A 54 1.09 -6.12 -16.61
CA TYR A 54 1.95 -6.78 -15.64
C TYR A 54 3.40 -6.42 -15.96
N THR A 55 4.15 -5.86 -14.99
CA THR A 55 5.55 -5.46 -15.16
C THR A 55 6.44 -6.62 -15.64
N PHE A 56 5.96 -7.85 -15.44
CA PHE A 56 6.56 -9.07 -15.96
C PHE A 56 5.92 -9.48 -17.29
N GLY A 57 6.12 -8.71 -18.36
CA GLY A 57 5.72 -9.08 -19.72
C GLY A 57 6.39 -10.38 -20.26
N LEU A 58 7.26 -11.00 -19.47
CA LEU A 58 7.95 -12.27 -19.75
C LEU A 58 7.39 -13.46 -18.94
N LEU A 59 6.52 -13.22 -17.94
CA LEU A 59 5.90 -14.29 -17.17
C LEU A 59 4.52 -14.61 -17.74
N HIS A 60 4.11 -15.89 -17.62
CA HIS A 60 2.76 -16.30 -17.95
C HIS A 60 1.76 -15.41 -17.18
N PRO A 61 0.71 -14.85 -17.80
CA PRO A 61 -0.09 -13.79 -17.20
C PRO A 61 -0.77 -14.20 -15.88
N ILE A 62 -1.10 -15.49 -15.74
CA ILE A 62 -1.55 -16.10 -14.47
C ILE A 62 -0.52 -15.93 -13.34
N VAL A 63 0.77 -16.10 -13.62
CA VAL A 63 1.84 -15.94 -12.63
C VAL A 63 1.98 -14.47 -12.23
N GLY A 64 1.90 -13.55 -13.20
CA GLY A 64 1.87 -12.12 -12.95
C GLY A 64 0.70 -11.71 -12.05
N LEU A 65 -0.49 -12.22 -12.33
CA LEU A 65 -1.71 -12.03 -11.53
C LEU A 65 -1.52 -12.49 -10.08
N VAL A 66 -1.02 -13.73 -9.88
CA VAL A 66 -0.84 -14.31 -8.53
C VAL A 66 0.16 -13.47 -7.73
N ILE A 67 1.27 -13.06 -8.34
CA ILE A 67 2.27 -12.19 -7.69
C ILE A 67 1.64 -10.85 -7.30
N ALA A 68 0.86 -10.22 -8.20
CA ALA A 68 0.21 -8.94 -7.93
C ALA A 68 -0.77 -9.02 -6.73
N ILE A 69 -1.54 -10.11 -6.62
CA ILE A 69 -2.45 -10.34 -5.49
C ILE A 69 -1.68 -10.52 -4.18
N ILE A 70 -0.62 -11.34 -4.18
CA ILE A 70 0.22 -11.56 -3.00
C ILE A 70 0.83 -10.23 -2.53
N VAL A 71 1.39 -9.46 -3.47
CA VAL A 71 1.96 -8.14 -3.22
C VAL A 71 0.93 -7.19 -2.63
N ALA A 72 -0.29 -7.15 -3.18
CA ALA A 72 -1.36 -6.28 -2.67
C ALA A 72 -1.76 -6.63 -1.22
N ILE A 73 -1.83 -7.92 -0.89
CA ILE A 73 -2.11 -8.40 0.47
C ILE A 73 -0.99 -7.96 1.42
N VAL A 74 0.27 -8.07 1.01
CA VAL A 74 1.42 -7.60 1.82
C VAL A 74 1.36 -6.09 2.04
N ILE A 75 1.04 -5.30 1.00
CA ILE A 75 0.87 -3.84 1.13
C ILE A 75 -0.27 -3.50 2.10
N LEU A 76 -1.41 -4.19 2.00
CA LEU A 76 -2.55 -4.03 2.91
C LEU A 76 -2.16 -4.37 4.35
N TRP A 77 -1.45 -5.47 4.55
CA TRP A 77 -0.98 -5.87 5.87
C TRP A 77 -0.04 -4.83 6.48
N LEU A 78 0.92 -4.31 5.70
CA LEU A 78 1.82 -3.24 6.11
C LEU A 78 1.06 -1.93 6.42
N ALA A 79 0.01 -1.62 5.67
CA ALA A 79 -0.80 -0.42 5.89
C ALA A 79 -1.69 -0.50 7.14
N ILE A 80 -2.19 -1.69 7.48
CA ILE A 80 -3.10 -1.92 8.61
C ILE A 80 -2.33 -2.16 9.92
N ASP A 81 -1.21 -2.90 9.88
CA ASP A 81 -0.46 -3.24 11.07
C ASP A 81 0.30 -2.03 11.62
N LYS A 82 -0.29 -1.44 12.66
CA LYS A 82 0.29 -0.33 13.42
C LYS A 82 1.69 -0.69 13.94
N ARG A 83 2.00 -1.94 14.30
CA ARG A 83 3.33 -2.29 14.86
C ARG A 83 4.43 -2.22 13.81
N ALA A 84 4.23 -2.82 12.65
CA ALA A 84 5.15 -2.71 11.52
C ALA A 84 5.30 -1.22 11.11
N TYR A 85 4.19 -0.50 11.11
CA TYR A 85 4.12 0.91 10.76
C TYR A 85 4.89 1.84 11.72
N TYR A 86 4.72 1.69 13.04
CA TYR A 86 5.37 2.54 14.05
C TYR A 86 6.78 2.05 14.40
N GLY A 87 7.13 0.81 14.08
CA GLY A 87 8.44 0.21 14.34
C GLY A 87 9.49 0.48 13.25
N LEU A 88 9.06 0.68 12.01
CA LEU A 88 9.95 0.97 10.88
C LEU A 88 10.18 2.48 10.70
N ASN A 89 11.35 2.85 10.16
CA ASN A 89 11.59 4.21 9.69
C ASN A 89 10.57 4.55 8.58
N LEU A 90 9.90 5.71 8.67
CA LEU A 90 8.82 6.10 7.74
C LEU A 90 9.28 6.10 6.28
N TYR A 91 10.53 6.52 6.03
CA TYR A 91 11.13 6.50 4.70
C TYR A 91 11.31 5.06 4.20
N LEU A 92 11.79 4.16 5.06
CA LEU A 92 11.97 2.75 4.73
C LEU A 92 10.62 2.06 4.43
N TYR A 93 9.60 2.36 5.23
CA TYR A 93 8.23 1.88 5.00
C TYR A 93 7.68 2.33 3.64
N ALA A 94 7.81 3.61 3.31
CA ALA A 94 7.33 4.14 2.04
C ALA A 94 8.09 3.57 0.85
N VAL A 95 9.41 3.41 0.96
CA VAL A 95 10.26 2.80 -0.08
C VAL A 95 9.87 1.32 -0.31
N ILE A 96 9.62 0.55 0.74
CA ILE A 96 9.16 -0.85 0.62
C ILE A 96 7.83 -0.91 -0.15
N ILE A 97 6.87 -0.02 0.17
CA ILE A 97 5.59 0.03 -0.54
C ILE A 97 5.77 0.39 -2.01
N ILE A 98 6.66 1.32 -2.35
CA ILE A 98 6.94 1.68 -3.74
C ILE A 98 7.51 0.48 -4.50
N ILE A 99 8.49 -0.22 -3.94
CA ILE A 99 9.09 -1.41 -4.57
C ILE A 99 8.01 -2.48 -4.77
N LEU A 100 7.21 -2.76 -3.75
CA LEU A 100 6.12 -3.72 -3.83
C LEU A 100 5.09 -3.30 -4.89
N ALA A 101 4.65 -2.05 -4.91
CA ALA A 101 3.70 -1.54 -5.88
C ALA A 101 4.23 -1.71 -7.32
N CYS A 102 5.51 -1.42 -7.57
CA CYS A 102 6.12 -1.63 -8.89
C CYS A 102 6.07 -3.09 -9.36
N LEU A 103 6.07 -4.08 -8.45
CA LEU A 103 5.92 -5.49 -8.80
C LEU A 103 4.50 -5.84 -9.27
N ALA A 104 3.48 -5.09 -8.84
CA ALA A 104 2.10 -5.32 -9.25
C ALA A 104 1.79 -4.75 -10.64
N GLY A 105 2.50 -3.68 -11.07
CA GLY A 105 2.47 -3.19 -12.45
C GLY A 105 1.18 -2.52 -12.95
N ASN A 106 0.16 -2.37 -12.10
CA ASN A 106 -1.14 -1.88 -12.56
C ASN A 106 -1.46 -0.43 -12.11
N VAL A 107 -2.64 0.08 -12.49
CA VAL A 107 -3.10 1.42 -12.07
C VAL A 107 -3.22 1.58 -10.54
N GLY A 108 -3.64 0.53 -9.82
CA GLY A 108 -3.65 0.52 -8.36
C GLY A 108 -2.26 0.68 -7.73
N ALA A 109 -1.21 0.20 -8.39
CA ALA A 109 0.18 0.43 -7.97
C ALA A 109 0.56 1.92 -8.03
N LEU A 110 0.13 2.65 -9.06
CA LEU A 110 0.36 4.09 -9.15
C LEU A 110 -0.27 4.83 -7.96
N VAL A 111 -1.50 4.45 -7.59
CA VAL A 111 -2.18 5.03 -6.42
C VAL A 111 -1.42 4.73 -5.12
N CYS A 112 -0.91 3.50 -4.95
CA CYS A 112 -0.05 3.15 -3.82
C CYS A 112 1.24 3.99 -3.77
N ILE A 113 1.89 4.21 -4.91
CA ILE A 113 3.11 5.01 -5.02
C ILE A 113 2.82 6.47 -4.65
N ILE A 114 1.72 7.05 -5.16
CA ILE A 114 1.30 8.42 -4.79
C ILE A 114 1.05 8.50 -3.29
N GLY A 115 0.33 7.53 -2.70
CA GLY A 115 0.09 7.49 -1.26
C GLY A 115 1.39 7.42 -0.44
N ALA A 116 2.37 6.65 -0.88
CA ALA A 116 3.70 6.57 -0.26
C ALA A 116 4.48 7.90 -0.39
N LEU A 117 4.43 8.55 -1.55
CA LEU A 117 5.07 9.86 -1.76
C LEU A 117 4.46 10.95 -0.86
N VAL A 118 3.13 10.97 -0.70
CA VAL A 118 2.45 11.91 0.22
C VAL A 118 2.96 11.74 1.65
N ILE A 119 3.19 10.49 2.10
CA ILE A 119 3.75 10.19 3.42
C ILE A 119 5.19 10.71 3.55
N ILE A 120 6.01 10.55 2.51
CA ILE A 120 7.39 11.05 2.46
C ILE A 120 7.41 12.59 2.52
N PHE A 121 6.64 13.27 1.67
CA PHE A 121 6.55 14.74 1.66
C PHE A 121 6.05 15.30 2.99
N TYR A 122 5.05 14.64 3.60
CA TYR A 122 4.57 14.99 4.93
C TYR A 122 5.67 14.86 6.00
N ARG A 123 6.54 13.86 5.92
CA ARG A 123 7.68 13.69 6.83
C ARG A 123 8.71 14.81 6.62
N ILE A 124 9.08 15.09 5.37
CA ILE A 124 10.07 16.13 5.03
C ILE A 124 9.59 17.50 5.50
N SER A 125 8.34 17.87 5.19
CA SER A 125 7.74 19.15 5.59
C SER A 125 7.61 19.36 7.12
N ARG A 126 7.77 18.30 7.92
CA ARG A 126 7.74 18.37 9.40
C ARG A 126 9.10 18.11 10.06
N SER A 127 10.14 17.87 9.28
CA SER A 127 11.51 17.69 9.77
C SER A 127 12.28 18.98 9.45
N PRO A 128 12.31 19.98 10.36
CA PRO A 128 13.17 21.16 10.21
C PRO A 128 14.65 20.82 10.29
#